data_AF-A0A8H3CII2-F1
#
_entry.id   AF-A0A8H3CII2-F1
#
_cell.length_a   1.000
_cell.length_b   1.000
_cell.length_c   1.000
_cell.angle_alpha   90.00
_cell.angle_beta   90.00
_cell.angle_gamma   90.00
#
_symmetry.space_group_name_H-M   'P 1'
#
loop_
_entity.id
_entity.type
_entity.pdbx_description
1 polymer ?
#
loop_
_entity_poly.entity_id
_entity_poly.type
_entity_poly.pdbx_seq_one_letter_code
_entity_poly.pdbx_strand_id
1 'polypeptide(L)'
;MVPPTNILDHIVHLSPPGKLSQAITNWEGLGFKVIPGGTHTSVTTGLSSNALVPLADGSYIELLALENTLADLPASDSWWAKKHPGWIVWACLGLEDHIHETIAEREKGFNSGVQYQKEYEGGRKRSLAADLDTHTNTAVGIAHFHLSVPRDQLEQVRAQLSVVLDSQPNESDEWELVVPHGRYSPAPRLKLVGSLDETQKITEVGFYVKKARDDDEAEGLGKVVFKELYNQRMIRTHSTGVPTTMAPPTNVLDHIIHLSPPGKLSEAVAHWEQLGFKVIPGGTHADGLTSNALVSLADGVYIELIAFEKPPTEPPVSDHWWAKKHPGWIDWACLGLEDHVDKTIAGRDQGIDSGVEYQEGKEGGRKRASDGAELKWRVTFPELKHGRGTVPFFCQDLTPRELRVPAADIETHPNTTFGIAHVHLTVPQTQLDRVKTQLSVVLGTQPNESNEWELAVPHGQYNPAPKLKLVSSDSETSSIAEVGFYGKKAGEGDAAEGFGKVVFVKL
;
A
#
# COMPACT_ATOMS: atom_id res chain seq x y z
N MET A 1 -21.62 -39.67 16.75
CA MET A 1 -20.98 -39.12 15.54
C MET A 1 -19.82 -38.29 16.02
N VAL A 2 -18.61 -38.50 15.48
CA VAL A 2 -17.48 -37.60 15.75
C VAL A 2 -17.85 -36.23 15.18
N PRO A 3 -17.71 -35.12 15.93
CA PRO A 3 -18.06 -33.81 15.41
C PRO A 3 -17.18 -33.46 14.21
N PRO A 4 -17.75 -32.78 13.20
CA PRO A 4 -16.97 -32.29 12.06
C PRO A 4 -15.93 -31.28 12.53
N THR A 5 -14.70 -31.43 12.02
CA THR A 5 -13.57 -30.53 12.29
C THR A 5 -13.25 -29.62 11.10
N ASN A 6 -14.06 -29.70 10.05
CA ASN A 6 -13.97 -28.92 8.81
C ASN A 6 -15.03 -27.82 8.71
N ILE A 7 -15.68 -27.44 9.83
CA ILE A 7 -16.58 -26.28 9.86
C ILE A 7 -15.73 -25.01 9.90
N LEU A 8 -15.67 -24.27 8.79
CA LEU A 8 -15.00 -22.97 8.70
C LEU A 8 -15.73 -21.93 9.55
N ASP A 9 -15.10 -21.48 10.64
CA ASP A 9 -15.66 -20.45 11.51
C ASP A 9 -15.27 -19.06 11.01
N HIS A 10 -13.96 -18.81 10.91
CA HIS A 10 -13.47 -17.52 10.45
C HIS A 10 -12.09 -17.61 9.82
N ILE A 11 -11.76 -16.57 9.08
CA ILE A 11 -10.41 -16.29 8.60
C ILE A 11 -9.91 -15.05 9.34
N VAL A 12 -8.78 -15.16 10.03
CA VAL A 12 -8.11 -14.02 10.67
C VAL A 12 -7.18 -13.37 9.66
N HIS A 13 -7.37 -12.09 9.46
CA HIS A 13 -6.51 -11.23 8.68
C HIS A 13 -5.72 -10.31 9.64
N LEU A 14 -4.42 -10.63 9.79
CA LEU A 14 -3.54 -9.91 10.72
C LEU A 14 -3.05 -8.60 10.09
N SER A 15 -3.58 -7.49 10.61
CA SER A 15 -3.19 -6.14 10.27
C SER A 15 -1.86 -5.77 10.94
N PRO A 16 -1.04 -4.86 10.34
CA PRO A 16 0.14 -4.32 11.00
C PRO A 16 -0.21 -3.67 12.35
N PRO A 17 0.73 -3.65 13.30
CA PRO A 17 0.48 -3.06 14.60
C PRO A 17 -0.03 -1.62 14.52
N GLY A 18 -1.09 -1.32 15.27
CA GLY A 18 -1.75 0.00 15.27
C GLY A 18 -2.46 0.38 13.96
N LYS A 19 -2.63 -0.55 13.01
CA LYS A 19 -3.26 -0.29 11.69
C LYS A 19 -4.66 -0.91 11.54
N LEU A 20 -5.37 -1.17 12.63
CA LEU A 20 -6.74 -1.71 12.55
C LEU A 20 -7.69 -0.77 11.78
N SER A 21 -7.65 0.54 12.06
CA SER A 21 -8.52 1.51 11.38
C SER A 21 -8.30 1.54 9.87
N GLN A 22 -7.04 1.40 9.42
CA GLN A 22 -6.74 1.28 7.99
C GLN A 22 -7.31 0.00 7.39
N ALA A 23 -7.20 -1.13 8.12
CA ALA A 23 -7.79 -2.39 7.71
C ALA A 23 -9.30 -2.25 7.52
N ILE A 24 -9.99 -1.65 8.50
CA ILE A 24 -11.43 -1.38 8.45
C ILE A 24 -11.76 -0.59 7.17
N THR A 25 -11.11 0.55 6.95
CA THR A 25 -11.34 1.39 5.76
C THR A 25 -11.11 0.64 4.45
N ASN A 26 -10.07 -0.20 4.36
CA ASN A 26 -9.78 -0.98 3.15
C ASN A 26 -10.91 -1.97 2.85
N TRP A 27 -11.41 -2.67 3.87
CA TRP A 27 -12.50 -3.63 3.73
C TRP A 27 -13.84 -2.94 3.43
N GLU A 28 -14.11 -1.79 4.05
CA GLU A 28 -15.27 -0.95 3.72
C GLU A 28 -15.20 -0.43 2.27
N GLY A 29 -14.00 -0.05 1.80
CA GLY A 29 -13.76 0.37 0.41
C GLY A 29 -14.00 -0.73 -0.62
N LEU A 30 -13.86 -2.00 -0.22
CA LEU A 30 -14.24 -3.17 -1.04
C LEU A 30 -15.76 -3.45 -1.02
N GLY A 31 -16.55 -2.64 -0.32
CA GLY A 31 -18.00 -2.79 -0.19
C GLY A 31 -18.42 -3.76 0.91
N PHE A 32 -17.50 -4.22 1.77
CA PHE A 32 -17.86 -5.04 2.91
C PHE A 32 -18.31 -4.18 4.09
N LYS A 33 -19.31 -4.64 4.82
CA LYS A 33 -19.64 -4.06 6.13
C LYS A 33 -18.62 -4.54 7.15
N VAL A 34 -18.00 -3.61 7.86
CA VAL A 34 -17.08 -3.93 8.95
C VAL A 34 -17.71 -3.48 10.27
N ILE A 35 -17.69 -4.35 11.27
CA ILE A 35 -18.14 -4.07 12.63
C ILE A 35 -16.88 -3.87 13.48
N PRO A 36 -16.58 -2.64 13.94
CA PRO A 36 -15.51 -2.42 14.89
C PRO A 36 -15.70 -3.30 16.13
N GLY A 37 -14.65 -4.01 16.49
CA GLY A 37 -14.62 -4.84 17.68
C GLY A 37 -14.09 -4.05 18.88
N GLY A 38 -13.34 -4.72 19.75
CA GLY A 38 -12.82 -4.15 20.98
C GLY A 38 -11.32 -4.36 21.11
N THR A 39 -10.74 -3.70 22.11
CA THR A 39 -9.39 -4.01 22.58
C THR A 39 -9.45 -5.17 23.55
N HIS A 40 -8.65 -6.20 23.29
CA HIS A 40 -8.50 -7.39 24.11
C HIS A 40 -7.08 -7.44 24.66
N THR A 41 -6.96 -7.84 25.92
CA THR A 41 -5.68 -8.17 26.55
C THR A 41 -5.63 -9.68 26.76
N SER A 42 -4.73 -10.36 26.07
CA SER A 42 -4.45 -11.78 26.32
C SER A 42 -2.99 -11.99 26.71
N VAL A 43 -2.75 -13.00 27.53
CA VAL A 43 -1.41 -13.50 27.87
C VAL A 43 -0.67 -13.94 26.59
N THR A 44 -1.41 -14.36 25.55
CA THR A 44 -0.85 -14.86 24.28
C THR A 44 -0.76 -13.84 23.16
N THR A 45 -1.47 -12.70 23.20
CA THR A 45 -1.42 -11.66 22.14
C THR A 45 -0.90 -10.30 22.62
N GLY A 46 -0.78 -10.08 23.92
CA GLY A 46 -0.61 -8.73 24.46
C GLY A 46 -1.88 -7.91 24.31
N LEU A 47 -1.74 -6.58 24.17
CA LEU A 47 -2.86 -5.70 23.84
C LEU A 47 -3.11 -5.76 22.32
N SER A 48 -4.31 -6.15 21.92
CA SER A 48 -4.72 -6.26 20.52
C SER A 48 -6.11 -5.68 20.32
N SER A 49 -6.39 -5.07 19.18
CA SER A 49 -7.73 -4.65 18.77
C SER A 49 -8.22 -5.50 17.61
N ASN A 50 -9.54 -5.69 17.53
CA ASN A 50 -10.15 -6.39 16.40
C ASN A 50 -11.33 -5.65 15.77
N ALA A 51 -11.68 -6.07 14.56
CA ALA A 51 -12.92 -5.74 13.88
C ALA A 51 -13.38 -6.95 13.07
N LEU A 52 -14.67 -7.06 12.79
CA LEU A 52 -15.27 -8.22 12.15
C LEU A 52 -15.91 -7.84 10.83
N VAL A 53 -15.71 -8.67 9.80
CA VAL A 53 -16.48 -8.65 8.56
C VAL A 53 -17.44 -9.83 8.61
N PRO A 54 -18.66 -9.65 9.17
CA PRO A 54 -19.62 -10.75 9.30
C PRO A 54 -20.22 -11.13 7.94
N LEU A 55 -20.44 -12.42 7.73
CA LEU A 55 -21.11 -12.97 6.55
C LEU A 55 -22.44 -13.64 6.95
N ALA A 56 -23.33 -13.84 5.98
CA ALA A 56 -24.69 -14.32 6.24
C ALA A 56 -24.73 -15.80 6.66
N ASP A 57 -23.73 -16.59 6.28
CA ASP A 57 -23.54 -17.98 6.71
C ASP A 57 -22.99 -18.15 8.12
N GLY A 58 -22.83 -17.05 8.86
CA GLY A 58 -22.26 -17.05 10.21
C GLY A 58 -20.74 -17.15 10.24
N SER A 59 -20.06 -17.34 9.09
CA SER A 59 -18.63 -17.17 9.01
C SER A 59 -18.25 -15.69 8.99
N TYR A 60 -16.99 -15.38 9.28
CA TYR A 60 -16.53 -13.98 9.26
C TYR A 60 -15.04 -13.86 8.93
N ILE A 61 -14.63 -12.65 8.54
CA ILE A 61 -13.22 -12.26 8.53
C ILE A 61 -12.93 -11.47 9.80
N GLU A 62 -11.97 -11.91 10.60
CA GLU A 62 -11.48 -11.17 11.76
C GLU A 62 -10.28 -10.30 11.36
N LEU A 63 -10.45 -8.99 11.39
CA LEU A 63 -9.35 -8.04 11.27
C LEU A 63 -8.72 -7.90 12.65
N LEU A 64 -7.47 -8.35 12.82
CA LEU A 64 -6.77 -8.30 14.10
C LEU A 64 -5.54 -7.38 13.97
N ALA A 65 -5.36 -6.43 14.88
CA ALA A 65 -4.13 -5.63 14.97
C ALA A 65 -3.56 -5.71 16.39
N LEU A 66 -2.23 -5.86 16.50
CA LEU A 66 -1.54 -5.72 17.78
C LEU A 66 -1.37 -4.22 18.08
N GLU A 67 -1.60 -3.78 19.32
CA GLU A 67 -1.50 -2.36 19.69
C GLU A 67 -0.07 -1.92 20.00
N ASN A 68 0.80 -2.87 20.37
CA ASN A 68 2.22 -2.60 20.63
C ASN A 68 3.08 -2.95 19.41
N THR A 69 4.19 -2.23 19.21
CA THR A 69 5.20 -2.68 18.25
C THR A 69 5.79 -3.99 18.74
N LEU A 70 6.18 -4.89 17.81
CA LEU A 70 6.81 -6.18 18.15
C LEU A 70 8.07 -6.03 19.04
N ALA A 71 8.65 -4.83 19.11
CA ALA A 71 9.82 -4.50 19.92
C ALA A 71 9.52 -4.22 21.40
N ASP A 72 8.26 -3.92 21.76
CA ASP A 72 7.86 -3.53 23.13
C ASP A 72 7.24 -4.69 23.93
N LEU A 73 7.03 -5.85 23.28
CA LEU A 73 6.57 -7.04 23.98
C LEU A 73 7.79 -7.67 24.67
N PRO A 74 7.75 -7.98 25.98
CA PRO A 74 8.72 -8.93 26.53
C PRO A 74 8.63 -10.19 25.67
N ALA A 75 9.77 -10.86 25.44
CA ALA A 75 9.90 -12.12 24.70
C ALA A 75 9.06 -13.24 25.36
N SER A 76 7.75 -13.05 25.36
CA SER A 76 6.71 -13.96 25.76
C SER A 76 6.37 -14.76 24.52
N ASP A 77 6.13 -16.04 24.71
CA ASP A 77 5.92 -17.04 23.66
C ASP A 77 4.67 -16.83 22.78
N SER A 78 4.16 -15.61 22.67
CA SER A 78 3.07 -15.21 21.79
C SER A 78 3.29 -15.73 20.37
N TRP A 79 2.46 -16.70 19.98
CA TRP A 79 2.45 -17.25 18.62
C TRP A 79 2.15 -16.16 17.59
N TRP A 80 1.30 -15.20 17.94
CA TRP A 80 0.89 -14.07 17.08
C TRP A 80 2.00 -13.05 16.86
N ALA A 81 2.86 -12.79 17.86
CA ALA A 81 4.03 -11.92 17.68
C ALA A 81 5.06 -12.50 16.70
N LYS A 82 5.04 -13.82 16.48
CA LYS A 82 5.92 -14.52 15.52
C LYS A 82 5.36 -14.52 14.09
N LYS A 83 4.17 -13.94 13.85
CA LYS A 83 3.52 -13.88 12.52
C LYS A 83 3.75 -12.52 11.89
N HIS A 84 3.96 -12.48 10.57
CA HIS A 84 4.15 -11.20 9.89
C HIS A 84 2.79 -10.53 9.60
N PRO A 85 2.72 -9.18 9.61
CA PRO A 85 1.57 -8.46 9.08
C PRO A 85 1.20 -8.92 7.67
N GLY A 86 -0.10 -9.10 7.40
CA GLY A 86 -0.61 -9.70 6.17
C GLY A 86 -0.68 -11.23 6.19
N TRP A 87 -0.29 -11.89 7.28
CA TRP A 87 -0.58 -13.31 7.47
C TRP A 87 -2.07 -13.50 7.70
N ILE A 88 -2.59 -14.49 7.00
CA ILE A 88 -3.98 -14.88 7.10
C ILE A 88 -3.98 -16.31 7.62
N VAL A 89 -4.57 -16.48 8.80
CA VAL A 89 -4.78 -17.79 9.42
C VAL A 89 -6.27 -18.04 9.47
N TRP A 90 -6.67 -19.28 9.70
CA TRP A 90 -8.07 -19.66 9.67
C TRP A 90 -8.36 -20.56 10.85
N ALA A 91 -9.63 -20.56 11.25
CA ALA A 91 -10.10 -21.37 12.35
C ALA A 91 -11.30 -22.18 11.91
N CYS A 92 -11.28 -23.46 12.27
CA CYS A 92 -12.49 -24.28 12.28
C CYS A 92 -13.18 -24.18 13.64
N LEU A 93 -14.50 -24.27 13.65
CA LEU A 93 -15.28 -24.33 14.87
C LEU A 93 -15.02 -25.66 15.60
N GLY A 94 -14.41 -25.59 16.78
CA GLY A 94 -14.35 -26.72 17.70
C GLY A 94 -15.70 -26.86 18.40
N LEU A 95 -16.48 -27.88 18.04
CA LEU A 95 -17.77 -28.16 18.68
C LEU A 95 -17.65 -28.88 20.03
N GLU A 96 -16.43 -29.22 20.45
CA GLU A 96 -16.12 -29.91 21.70
C GLU A 96 -14.94 -29.25 22.43
N ASP A 97 -15.01 -29.21 23.76
CA ASP A 97 -13.95 -28.70 24.65
C ASP A 97 -12.63 -29.51 24.54
N HIS A 98 -12.69 -30.69 23.90
CA HIS A 98 -11.60 -31.67 23.76
C HIS A 98 -11.13 -31.89 22.31
N ILE A 99 -11.35 -30.93 21.40
CA ILE A 99 -10.97 -31.04 19.98
C ILE A 99 -9.50 -31.48 19.74
N HIS A 100 -8.59 -31.09 20.63
CA HIS A 100 -7.18 -31.46 20.61
C HIS A 100 -6.94 -32.96 20.84
N GLU A 101 -7.77 -33.62 21.67
CA GLU A 101 -7.73 -35.07 21.91
C GLU A 101 -8.23 -35.83 20.69
N THR A 102 -9.32 -35.34 20.06
CA THR A 102 -9.87 -35.91 18.82
C THR A 102 -8.85 -35.89 17.68
N ILE A 103 -8.12 -34.78 17.51
CA ILE A 103 -7.05 -34.67 16.50
C ILE A 103 -5.87 -35.59 16.84
N ALA A 104 -5.48 -35.67 18.12
CA ALA A 104 -4.39 -36.54 18.57
C ALA A 104 -4.71 -38.04 18.35
N GLU A 105 -5.97 -38.45 18.48
CA GLU A 105 -6.39 -39.83 18.19
C GLU A 105 -6.30 -40.14 16.70
N ARG A 106 -6.73 -39.21 15.83
CA ARG A 106 -6.62 -39.38 14.37
C ARG A 106 -5.17 -39.49 13.93
N GLU A 107 -4.29 -38.65 14.50
CA GLU A 107 -2.87 -38.60 14.16
C GLU A 107 -2.14 -39.94 14.33
N LYS A 108 -2.59 -40.80 15.27
CA LYS A 108 -2.05 -42.15 15.45
C LYS A 108 -2.10 -43.02 14.19
N GLY A 109 -3.03 -42.73 13.27
CA GLY A 109 -3.19 -43.45 12.00
C GLY A 109 -2.46 -42.84 10.80
N PHE A 110 -1.94 -41.61 10.91
CA PHE A 110 -1.42 -40.85 9.76
C PHE A 110 0.04 -40.45 9.89
N ASN A 111 0.58 -40.34 11.11
CA ASN A 111 1.99 -39.95 11.38
C ASN A 111 2.41 -38.67 10.61
N SER A 112 1.51 -37.69 10.55
CA SER A 112 1.69 -36.39 9.88
C SER A 112 2.55 -35.41 10.69
N GLY A 113 2.73 -35.68 11.99
CA GLY A 113 3.44 -34.85 12.95
C GLY A 113 2.63 -33.67 13.51
N VAL A 114 1.31 -33.58 13.27
CA VAL A 114 0.47 -32.49 13.78
C VAL A 114 0.27 -32.60 15.30
N GLN A 115 0.40 -31.48 16.01
CA GLN A 115 0.16 -31.40 17.46
C GLN A 115 -0.67 -30.17 17.79
N TYR A 116 -1.75 -30.35 18.55
CA TYR A 116 -2.56 -29.26 19.10
C TYR A 116 -2.23 -29.06 20.58
N GLN A 117 -2.03 -27.81 20.98
CA GLN A 117 -1.92 -27.43 22.39
C GLN A 117 -3.26 -26.91 22.90
N LYS A 118 -3.56 -27.16 24.17
CA LYS A 118 -4.73 -26.61 24.84
C LYS A 118 -4.44 -25.17 25.25
N GLU A 119 -5.03 -24.18 24.57
CA GLU A 119 -5.00 -22.79 25.03
C GLU A 119 -6.05 -22.55 26.14
N TYR A 120 -5.69 -21.76 27.15
CA TYR A 120 -6.54 -21.45 28.31
C TYR A 120 -7.75 -20.56 27.92
N GLU A 121 -8.87 -20.77 28.60
CA GLU A 121 -10.14 -20.05 28.42
C GLU A 121 -9.97 -18.52 28.50
N GLY A 122 -10.01 -17.85 27.35
CA GLY A 122 -10.11 -16.39 27.23
C GLY A 122 -11.44 -15.99 26.58
N GLY A 123 -12.34 -15.40 27.36
CA GLY A 123 -13.42 -14.50 26.92
C GLY A 123 -14.45 -15.02 25.91
N ARG A 124 -15.69 -15.28 26.37
CA ARG A 124 -16.87 -15.64 25.57
C ARG A 124 -17.02 -14.81 24.27
N LYS A 125 -17.07 -15.49 23.11
CA LYS A 125 -17.54 -14.95 21.84
C LYS A 125 -19.01 -14.48 21.97
N ARG A 126 -19.31 -13.21 21.67
CA ARG A 126 -20.69 -12.77 21.41
C ARG A 126 -21.10 -13.27 20.03
N SER A 127 -22.17 -14.06 19.95
CA SER A 127 -22.80 -14.39 18.68
C SER A 127 -23.38 -13.11 18.07
N LEU A 128 -22.73 -12.58 17.05
CA LEU A 128 -23.26 -11.49 16.23
C LEU A 128 -24.06 -12.10 15.09
N ALA A 129 -25.26 -12.60 15.38
CA ALA A 129 -26.27 -12.76 14.35
C ALA A 129 -26.74 -11.33 14.00
N ALA A 130 -26.19 -10.75 12.95
CA ALA A 130 -26.64 -9.46 12.45
C ALA A 130 -27.76 -9.69 11.43
N ASP A 131 -28.96 -9.17 11.73
CA ASP A 131 -30.01 -8.99 10.72
C ASP A 131 -29.47 -8.06 9.61
N LEU A 132 -29.07 -8.63 8.48
CA LEU A 132 -28.36 -7.97 7.39
C LEU A 132 -29.23 -7.86 6.13
N ASP A 133 -30.42 -7.25 6.24
CA ASP A 133 -31.41 -7.26 5.15
C ASP A 133 -31.39 -6.02 4.21
N THR A 134 -30.29 -5.27 4.13
CA THR A 134 -30.22 -4.09 3.23
C THR A 134 -28.83 -3.89 2.62
N HIS A 135 -28.51 -4.50 1.47
CA HIS A 135 -27.21 -4.27 0.83
C HIS A 135 -27.26 -4.29 -0.71
N THR A 136 -26.48 -3.39 -1.32
CA THR A 136 -26.37 -3.16 -2.77
C THR A 136 -25.23 -3.92 -3.44
N ASN A 137 -24.38 -4.64 -2.70
CA ASN A 137 -23.53 -5.77 -3.13
C ASN A 137 -23.09 -6.51 -1.86
N THR A 138 -23.48 -7.76 -1.67
CA THR A 138 -23.23 -8.48 -0.40
C THR A 138 -22.50 -9.78 -0.64
N ALA A 139 -21.24 -9.86 -0.18
CA ALA A 139 -20.66 -11.15 0.10
C ALA A 139 -21.51 -11.84 1.18
N VAL A 140 -21.98 -13.05 0.90
CA VAL A 140 -22.88 -13.81 1.78
C VAL A 140 -22.18 -14.95 2.51
N GLY A 141 -21.02 -15.39 2.01
CA GLY A 141 -20.21 -16.46 2.60
C GLY A 141 -18.84 -16.59 1.95
N ILE A 142 -17.93 -17.37 2.56
CA ILE A 142 -16.60 -17.67 1.99
C ILE A 142 -16.74 -18.81 0.98
N ALA A 143 -16.29 -18.62 -0.25
CA ALA A 143 -16.37 -19.63 -1.32
C ALA A 143 -15.12 -20.49 -1.43
N HIS A 144 -13.94 -19.90 -1.27
CA HIS A 144 -12.69 -20.66 -1.28
C HIS A 144 -11.56 -19.88 -0.66
N PHE A 145 -10.47 -20.55 -0.27
CA PHE A 145 -9.21 -19.90 0.03
C PHE A 145 -8.00 -20.78 -0.32
N HIS A 146 -6.89 -20.13 -0.67
CA HIS A 146 -5.66 -20.81 -1.09
C HIS A 146 -4.57 -20.72 -0.03
N LEU A 147 -4.23 -21.84 0.60
CA LEU A 147 -3.08 -21.97 1.49
C LEU A 147 -1.83 -22.26 0.65
N SER A 148 -0.96 -21.26 0.54
CA SER A 148 0.36 -21.40 -0.06
C SER A 148 1.35 -21.96 0.96
N VAL A 149 2.10 -22.99 0.60
CA VAL A 149 3.15 -23.59 1.44
C VAL A 149 4.43 -23.84 0.65
N PRO A 150 5.60 -23.88 1.30
CA PRO A 150 6.86 -24.26 0.66
C PRO A 150 6.74 -25.63 -0.04
N ARG A 151 7.27 -25.75 -1.25
CA ARG A 151 7.17 -26.99 -2.04
C ARG A 151 7.74 -28.22 -1.33
N ASP A 152 8.78 -28.04 -0.53
CA ASP A 152 9.40 -29.09 0.28
C ASP A 152 8.54 -29.51 1.48
N GLN A 153 7.60 -28.68 1.91
CA GLN A 153 6.64 -28.97 3.00
C GLN A 153 5.27 -29.44 2.47
N LEU A 154 5.05 -29.42 1.15
CA LEU A 154 3.74 -29.67 0.55
C LEU A 154 3.12 -31.01 0.98
N GLU A 155 3.90 -32.09 0.90
CA GLU A 155 3.43 -33.43 1.29
C GLU A 155 3.13 -33.52 2.78
N GLN A 156 3.96 -32.89 3.61
CA GLN A 156 3.76 -32.87 5.06
C GLN A 156 2.49 -32.11 5.43
N VAL A 157 2.30 -30.90 4.89
CA VAL A 157 1.10 -30.08 5.18
C VAL A 157 -0.16 -30.74 4.61
N ARG A 158 -0.07 -31.38 3.44
CA ARG A 158 -1.19 -32.18 2.90
C ARG A 158 -1.62 -33.27 3.88
N ALA A 159 -0.67 -34.04 4.41
CA ALA A 159 -0.97 -35.08 5.39
C ALA A 159 -1.59 -34.50 6.67
N GLN A 160 -1.07 -33.37 7.17
CA GLN A 160 -1.60 -32.69 8.36
C GLN A 160 -3.03 -32.18 8.15
N LEU A 161 -3.31 -31.54 7.00
CA LEU A 161 -4.65 -31.08 6.66
C LEU A 161 -5.64 -32.23 6.57
N SER A 162 -5.25 -33.37 6.00
CA SER A 162 -6.14 -34.53 5.92
C SER A 162 -6.52 -35.08 7.30
N VAL A 163 -5.61 -35.02 8.29
CA VAL A 163 -5.88 -35.39 9.68
C VAL A 163 -6.80 -34.39 10.36
N VAL A 164 -6.51 -33.09 10.21
CA VAL A 164 -7.25 -32.01 10.86
C VAL A 164 -8.66 -31.88 10.29
N LEU A 165 -8.84 -32.05 8.98
CA LEU A 165 -10.14 -31.92 8.30
C LEU A 165 -10.91 -33.22 8.17
N ASP A 166 -10.35 -34.32 8.66
CA ASP A 166 -10.96 -35.66 8.60
C ASP A 166 -11.42 -36.05 7.19
N SER A 167 -10.65 -35.65 6.18
CA SER A 167 -10.99 -35.83 4.77
C SER A 167 -9.74 -35.76 3.89
N GLN A 168 -9.78 -36.40 2.72
CA GLN A 168 -8.69 -36.34 1.75
C GLN A 168 -8.96 -35.25 0.71
N PRO A 169 -7.92 -34.60 0.16
CA PRO A 169 -8.11 -33.66 -0.92
C PRO A 169 -8.53 -34.38 -2.21
N ASN A 170 -9.15 -33.64 -3.12
CA ASN A 170 -9.37 -34.10 -4.49
C ASN A 170 -8.08 -34.04 -5.33
N GLU A 171 -8.15 -34.41 -6.61
CA GLU A 171 -7.01 -34.42 -7.55
C GLU A 171 -6.35 -33.03 -7.76
N SER A 172 -7.03 -31.95 -7.35
CA SER A 172 -6.54 -30.56 -7.44
C SER A 172 -6.03 -30.00 -6.11
N ASP A 173 -5.78 -30.86 -5.11
CA ASP A 173 -5.36 -30.48 -3.76
C ASP A 173 -6.39 -29.59 -3.03
N GLU A 174 -7.68 -29.90 -3.19
CA GLU A 174 -8.78 -29.16 -2.55
C GLU A 174 -9.59 -30.01 -1.57
N TRP A 175 -9.90 -29.44 -0.39
CA TRP A 175 -10.83 -29.98 0.61
C TRP A 175 -12.14 -29.20 0.62
N GLU A 176 -13.26 -29.91 0.72
CA GLU A 176 -14.56 -29.28 0.99
C GLU A 176 -14.72 -29.00 2.49
N LEU A 177 -15.18 -27.79 2.79
CA LEU A 177 -15.46 -27.31 4.13
C LEU A 177 -16.97 -27.13 4.33
N VAL A 178 -17.37 -27.05 5.59
CA VAL A 178 -18.75 -26.76 6.00
C VAL A 178 -18.78 -25.37 6.63
N VAL A 179 -19.92 -24.68 6.58
CA VAL A 179 -20.12 -23.37 7.24
C VAL A 179 -21.09 -23.46 8.41
N PRO A 180 -21.05 -22.52 9.37
CA PRO A 180 -21.87 -22.59 10.58
C PRO A 180 -23.37 -22.60 10.28
N HIS A 181 -23.80 -21.81 9.29
CA HIS A 181 -25.19 -21.69 8.85
C HIS A 181 -25.31 -21.69 7.32
N GLY A 182 -26.44 -22.17 6.80
CA GLY A 182 -26.68 -22.25 5.36
C GLY A 182 -26.02 -23.46 4.68
N ARG A 183 -26.32 -23.64 3.39
CA ARG A 183 -25.67 -24.63 2.51
C ARG A 183 -25.39 -23.97 1.18
N TYR A 184 -24.12 -23.95 0.77
CA TYR A 184 -23.71 -23.47 -0.54
C TYR A 184 -23.47 -24.62 -1.50
N SER A 185 -23.75 -24.38 -2.79
CA SER A 185 -23.37 -25.28 -3.88
C SER A 185 -22.69 -24.46 -4.98
N PRO A 186 -21.38 -24.66 -5.23
CA PRO A 186 -20.48 -25.61 -4.57
C PRO A 186 -20.25 -25.27 -3.09
N ALA A 187 -19.76 -26.23 -2.29
CA ALA A 187 -19.35 -25.97 -0.91
C ALA A 187 -18.07 -25.11 -0.85
N PRO A 188 -17.81 -24.41 0.28
CA PRO A 188 -16.55 -23.70 0.49
C PRO A 188 -15.34 -24.62 0.39
N ARG A 189 -14.25 -24.16 -0.23
CA ARG A 189 -13.06 -25.01 -0.46
C ARG A 189 -11.75 -24.42 0.06
N LEU A 190 -10.92 -25.26 0.68
CA LEU A 190 -9.51 -24.97 0.93
C LEU A 190 -8.67 -25.60 -0.19
N LYS A 191 -7.83 -24.81 -0.86
CA LYS A 191 -6.84 -25.31 -1.82
C LYS A 191 -5.43 -25.22 -1.24
N LEU A 192 -4.66 -26.31 -1.29
CA LEU A 192 -3.24 -26.29 -0.97
C LEU A 192 -2.42 -26.01 -2.22
N VAL A 193 -1.51 -25.05 -2.14
CA VAL A 193 -0.70 -24.60 -3.29
C VAL A 193 0.78 -24.65 -2.94
N GLY A 194 1.56 -25.41 -3.71
CA GLY A 194 3.01 -25.46 -3.59
C GLY A 194 3.67 -24.21 -4.16
N SER A 195 4.40 -23.48 -3.31
CA SER A 195 5.01 -22.19 -3.62
C SER A 195 6.53 -22.23 -3.47
N LEU A 196 7.21 -21.34 -4.21
CA LEU A 196 8.63 -21.05 -4.01
C LEU A 196 8.88 -20.12 -2.80
N ASP A 197 7.80 -19.63 -2.18
CA ASP A 197 7.84 -18.88 -0.92
C ASP A 197 8.14 -19.82 0.25
N GLU A 198 9.06 -19.42 1.13
CA GLU A 198 9.44 -20.18 2.33
C GLU A 198 8.41 -20.04 3.48
N THR A 199 7.34 -19.26 3.29
CA THR A 199 6.30 -19.01 4.29
C THR A 199 4.96 -19.67 3.96
N GLN A 200 4.33 -20.26 4.98
CA GLN A 200 2.95 -20.74 4.90
C GLN A 200 1.97 -19.57 5.09
N LYS A 201 1.10 -19.30 4.12
CA LYS A 201 0.11 -18.20 4.19
C LYS A 201 -1.09 -18.41 3.29
N ILE A 202 -2.24 -17.85 3.65
CA ILE A 202 -3.37 -17.75 2.72
C ILE A 202 -3.11 -16.61 1.72
N THR A 203 -3.30 -16.88 0.43
CA THR A 203 -2.95 -15.96 -0.69
C THR A 203 -4.16 -15.46 -1.47
N GLU A 204 -5.32 -16.06 -1.23
CA GLU A 204 -6.56 -15.79 -1.95
C GLU A 204 -7.75 -16.20 -1.07
N VAL A 205 -8.82 -15.41 -1.06
CA VAL A 205 -10.13 -15.79 -0.49
C VAL A 205 -11.24 -15.35 -1.46
N GLY A 206 -11.96 -16.30 -2.02
CA GLY A 206 -13.18 -16.04 -2.78
C GLY A 206 -14.40 -15.94 -1.89
N PHE A 207 -15.42 -15.22 -2.32
CA PHE A 207 -16.67 -15.03 -1.61
C PHE A 207 -17.87 -15.37 -2.51
N TYR A 208 -18.91 -15.96 -1.94
CA TYR A 208 -20.23 -15.97 -2.59
C TYR A 208 -20.79 -14.56 -2.54
N VAL A 209 -21.26 -14.05 -3.67
CA VAL A 209 -21.89 -12.72 -3.75
C VAL A 209 -23.33 -12.87 -4.20
N LYS A 210 -24.25 -12.22 -3.47
CA LYS A 210 -25.64 -12.09 -3.91
C LYS A 210 -25.69 -11.01 -4.99
N LYS A 211 -26.00 -11.38 -6.23
CA LYS A 211 -26.19 -10.43 -7.31
C LYS A 211 -27.56 -9.76 -7.14
N ALA A 212 -27.62 -8.43 -7.12
CA ALA A 212 -28.89 -7.74 -7.16
C ALA A 212 -29.53 -7.93 -8.54
N ARG A 213 -30.69 -8.57 -8.63
CA ARG A 213 -31.71 -8.26 -9.63
C ARG A 213 -33.04 -8.96 -9.34
N ASP A 214 -34.09 -8.29 -9.80
CA ASP A 214 -35.46 -8.78 -9.88
C ASP A 214 -35.49 -10.24 -10.36
N ASP A 215 -36.27 -11.03 -9.62
CA ASP A 215 -36.69 -12.40 -9.88
C ASP A 215 -35.65 -13.51 -9.60
N ASP A 216 -36.14 -14.57 -8.97
CA ASP A 216 -35.42 -15.59 -8.21
C ASP A 216 -34.31 -16.33 -9.00
N GLU A 217 -33.23 -16.67 -8.27
CA GLU A 217 -32.08 -17.54 -8.62
C GLU A 217 -30.95 -16.96 -9.50
N ALA A 218 -29.95 -16.31 -8.87
CA ALA A 218 -28.56 -16.33 -9.35
C ALA A 218 -27.53 -15.95 -8.25
N GLU A 219 -26.88 -16.95 -7.62
CA GLU A 219 -25.65 -16.76 -6.84
C GLU A 219 -24.46 -16.52 -7.78
N GLY A 220 -23.68 -15.45 -7.57
CA GLY A 220 -22.43 -15.21 -8.29
C GLY A 220 -21.22 -15.53 -7.43
N LEU A 221 -20.10 -15.92 -8.05
CA LEU A 221 -18.81 -16.00 -7.36
C LEU A 221 -18.07 -14.67 -7.51
N GLY A 222 -17.84 -14.00 -6.38
CA GLY A 222 -16.96 -12.85 -6.27
C GLY A 222 -15.57 -13.31 -5.82
N LYS A 223 -14.51 -12.67 -6.32
CA LYS A 223 -13.14 -13.05 -5.98
C LYS A 223 -12.41 -11.87 -5.33
N VAL A 224 -11.87 -12.08 -4.14
CA VAL A 224 -10.88 -11.16 -3.54
C VAL A 224 -9.54 -11.89 -3.53
N VAL A 225 -8.65 -11.51 -4.44
CA VAL A 225 -7.29 -12.05 -4.43
C VAL A 225 -6.52 -11.29 -3.35
N PHE A 226 -5.93 -11.99 -2.38
CA PHE A 226 -5.11 -11.37 -1.32
C PHE A 226 -3.68 -11.12 -1.77
N LYS A 227 -3.40 -11.31 -3.06
CA LYS A 227 -2.42 -10.46 -3.72
C LYS A 227 -2.93 -9.04 -3.54
N GLU A 228 -2.31 -8.31 -2.62
CA GLU A 228 -2.34 -6.85 -2.55
C GLU A 228 -3.39 -6.18 -1.65
N LEU A 229 -4.09 -6.88 -0.74
CA LEU A 229 -4.86 -6.16 0.31
C LEU A 229 -3.97 -5.44 1.34
N TYR A 230 -2.66 -5.78 1.35
CA TYR A 230 -1.60 -5.12 2.12
C TYR A 230 -0.38 -4.73 1.27
N ASN A 231 -0.55 -4.43 -0.02
CA ASN A 231 0.52 -3.79 -0.81
C ASN A 231 0.67 -2.29 -0.54
N GLN A 232 0.57 -1.91 0.73
CA GLN A 232 1.42 -0.88 1.31
C GLN A 232 2.32 -1.53 2.39
N ARG A 233 3.22 -2.39 1.89
CA ARG A 233 4.61 -2.59 2.31
C ARG A 233 4.87 -3.01 3.77
N MET A 234 5.38 -4.24 3.92
CA MET A 234 6.29 -4.64 4.99
C MET A 234 7.24 -5.73 4.48
N ILE A 235 8.39 -5.32 3.96
CA ILE A 235 9.59 -6.17 3.84
C ILE A 235 10.39 -5.94 5.13
N ARG A 236 10.51 -6.98 5.97
CA ARG A 236 11.67 -7.14 6.86
C ARG A 236 12.05 -8.61 6.90
N THR A 237 13.09 -8.94 6.15
CA THR A 237 13.88 -10.15 6.29
C THR A 237 14.89 -9.97 7.43
N HIS A 238 14.95 -10.92 8.35
CA HIS A 238 16.22 -11.34 8.93
C HIS A 238 16.39 -12.81 8.54
N SER A 239 17.31 -13.09 7.63
CA SER A 239 17.91 -14.42 7.48
C SER A 239 19.41 -14.23 7.39
N THR A 240 20.11 -14.87 8.32
CA THR A 240 21.54 -15.08 8.24
C THR A 240 21.80 -16.19 7.24
N GLY A 241 22.13 -15.79 6.01
CA GLY A 241 22.50 -16.65 4.88
C GLY A 241 22.31 -15.89 3.57
N VAL A 242 23.01 -14.75 3.45
CA VAL A 242 22.80 -13.60 2.53
C VAL A 242 22.09 -13.93 1.20
N PRO A 243 20.75 -13.71 1.12
CA PRO A 243 19.98 -13.75 -0.11
C PRO A 243 19.66 -12.33 -0.63
N THR A 244 19.70 -12.14 -1.95
CA THR A 244 19.36 -10.87 -2.61
C THR A 244 17.85 -10.58 -2.49
N THR A 245 17.47 -9.83 -1.47
CA THR A 245 16.14 -9.23 -1.29
C THR A 245 15.79 -8.36 -2.49
N MET A 246 14.62 -8.51 -3.13
CA MET A 246 14.13 -7.45 -4.02
C MET A 246 13.80 -6.24 -3.15
N ALA A 247 14.63 -5.21 -3.23
CA ALA A 247 14.42 -3.95 -2.52
C ALA A 247 13.06 -3.33 -2.89
N PRO A 248 12.42 -2.57 -1.99
CA PRO A 248 11.17 -1.89 -2.29
C PRO A 248 11.25 -1.03 -3.57
N PRO A 249 10.12 -0.83 -4.29
CA PRO A 249 10.12 -0.04 -5.51
C PRO A 249 10.45 1.42 -5.20
N THR A 250 11.31 2.01 -6.03
CA THR A 250 11.78 3.40 -5.92
C THR A 250 11.30 4.27 -7.08
N ASN A 251 10.36 3.78 -7.89
CA ASN A 251 9.74 4.47 -9.03
C ASN A 251 8.27 4.87 -8.77
N VAL A 252 7.83 4.91 -7.51
CA VAL A 252 6.49 5.36 -7.15
C VAL A 252 6.51 6.88 -7.05
N LEU A 253 5.85 7.60 -7.97
CA LEU A 253 5.79 9.07 -7.97
C LEU A 253 5.00 9.57 -6.74
N ASP A 254 5.59 10.46 -5.94
CA ASP A 254 4.92 11.04 -4.75
C ASP A 254 4.27 12.38 -5.06
N HIS A 255 5.09 13.32 -5.54
CA HIS A 255 4.66 14.66 -5.89
C HIS A 255 5.64 15.35 -6.82
N ILE A 256 5.16 16.41 -7.46
CA ILE A 256 5.96 17.31 -8.32
C ILE A 256 5.83 18.72 -7.75
N ILE A 257 6.94 19.46 -7.72
CA ILE A 257 7.01 20.77 -7.06
C ILE A 257 7.01 21.88 -8.10
N HIS A 258 6.07 22.81 -7.92
CA HIS A 258 5.95 24.04 -8.69
C HIS A 258 6.28 25.24 -7.81
N LEU A 259 7.41 25.89 -8.10
CA LEU A 259 7.86 27.09 -7.41
C LEU A 259 7.18 28.33 -7.99
N SER A 260 6.53 29.08 -7.13
CA SER A 260 5.99 30.40 -7.45
C SER A 260 7.02 31.49 -7.12
N PRO A 261 6.92 32.69 -7.74
CA PRO A 261 7.70 33.83 -7.31
C PRO A 261 7.52 34.08 -5.80
N PRO A 262 8.57 34.55 -5.08
CA PRO A 262 8.45 34.74 -3.64
C PRO A 262 7.35 35.73 -3.24
N GLY A 263 6.60 35.38 -2.20
CA GLY A 263 5.42 36.10 -1.71
C GLY A 263 4.18 35.98 -2.61
N LYS A 264 4.22 35.16 -3.67
CA LYS A 264 3.14 35.05 -4.67
C LYS A 264 2.37 33.72 -4.63
N LEU A 265 2.36 33.01 -3.50
CA LEU A 265 1.62 31.75 -3.39
C LEU A 265 0.13 31.91 -3.71
N SER A 266 -0.52 32.98 -3.22
CA SER A 266 -1.94 33.24 -3.48
C SER A 266 -2.24 33.47 -4.97
N GLU A 267 -1.35 34.15 -5.69
CA GLU A 267 -1.46 34.35 -7.13
C GLU A 267 -1.31 33.02 -7.90
N ALA A 268 -0.38 32.17 -7.48
CA ALA A 268 -0.24 30.83 -8.04
C ALA A 268 -1.46 29.96 -7.76
N VAL A 269 -2.01 29.98 -6.55
CA VAL A 269 -3.27 29.28 -6.23
C VAL A 269 -4.38 29.73 -7.19
N ALA A 270 -4.57 31.04 -7.36
CA ALA A 270 -5.60 31.57 -8.25
C ALA A 270 -5.38 31.14 -9.71
N HIS A 271 -4.13 31.08 -10.18
CA HIS A 271 -3.80 30.63 -11.53
C HIS A 271 -4.13 29.14 -11.73
N TRP A 272 -3.76 28.29 -10.76
CA TRP A 272 -4.07 26.87 -10.79
C TRP A 272 -5.58 26.60 -10.70
N GLU A 273 -6.32 27.40 -9.94
CA GLU A 273 -7.79 27.37 -9.91
C GLU A 273 -8.41 27.78 -11.24
N GLN A 274 -7.84 28.77 -11.94
CA GLN A 274 -8.28 29.16 -13.29
C GLN A 274 -8.04 28.06 -14.33
N LEU A 275 -7.02 27.22 -14.16
CA LEU A 275 -6.82 25.98 -14.93
C LEU A 275 -7.84 24.89 -14.57
N GLY A 276 -8.73 25.15 -13.61
CA GLY A 276 -9.80 24.25 -13.17
C GLY A 276 -9.34 23.17 -12.20
N PHE A 277 -8.20 23.34 -11.53
CA PHE A 277 -7.83 22.50 -10.39
C PHE A 277 -8.48 23.00 -9.11
N LYS A 278 -8.97 22.09 -8.27
CA LYS A 278 -9.19 22.38 -6.86
C LYS A 278 -7.84 22.46 -6.14
N VAL A 279 -7.55 23.59 -5.50
CA VAL A 279 -6.34 23.81 -4.72
C VAL A 279 -6.70 23.81 -3.23
N ILE A 280 -5.91 23.12 -2.42
CA ILE A 280 -6.10 22.99 -0.98
C ILE A 280 -5.00 23.78 -0.27
N PRO A 281 -5.34 24.71 0.64
CA PRO A 281 -4.33 25.40 1.43
C PRO A 281 -3.46 24.42 2.21
N GLY A 282 -2.14 24.59 2.10
CA GLY A 282 -1.16 23.77 2.79
C GLY A 282 -0.81 24.38 4.15
N GLY A 283 0.38 24.98 4.25
CA GLY A 283 0.85 25.71 5.43
C GLY A 283 2.29 26.20 5.26
N THR A 284 2.81 26.87 6.29
CA THR A 284 4.22 27.27 6.35
C THR A 284 5.07 26.10 6.86
N HIS A 285 6.21 25.85 6.20
CA HIS A 285 7.18 24.86 6.65
C HIS A 285 7.82 25.25 7.99
N ALA A 286 8.32 24.26 8.73
CA ALA A 286 8.81 24.46 10.11
C ALA A 286 9.99 25.45 10.21
N ASP A 287 10.75 25.63 9.14
CA ASP A 287 11.84 26.62 9.04
C ASP A 287 11.35 28.06 8.83
N GLY A 288 10.07 28.26 8.53
CA GLY A 288 9.46 29.55 8.27
C GLY A 288 9.87 30.19 6.94
N LEU A 289 10.57 29.47 6.06
CA LEU A 289 11.11 30.04 4.81
C LEU A 289 10.12 29.97 3.67
N THR A 290 9.33 28.90 3.60
CA THR A 290 8.41 28.63 2.51
C THR A 290 7.03 28.26 3.02
N SER A 291 6.01 28.55 2.23
CA SER A 291 4.65 28.02 2.40
C SER A 291 4.20 27.30 1.15
N ASN A 292 3.23 26.40 1.33
CA ASN A 292 2.69 25.61 0.24
C ASN A 292 1.16 25.58 0.16
N ALA A 293 0.70 25.17 -1.01
CA ALA A 293 -0.66 24.73 -1.30
C ALA A 293 -0.59 23.44 -2.14
N LEU A 294 -1.67 22.67 -2.16
CA LEU A 294 -1.67 21.31 -2.68
C LEU A 294 -2.74 21.14 -3.76
N VAL A 295 -2.40 20.45 -4.84
CA VAL A 295 -3.35 19.90 -5.80
C VAL A 295 -3.27 18.37 -5.69
N SER A 296 -4.15 17.75 -4.90
CA SER A 296 -4.18 16.29 -4.71
C SER A 296 -4.96 15.61 -5.83
N LEU A 297 -4.44 14.51 -6.38
CA LEU A 297 -5.05 13.75 -7.47
C LEU A 297 -5.56 12.38 -6.99
N ALA A 298 -6.46 11.76 -7.75
CA ALA A 298 -7.08 10.47 -7.40
C ALA A 298 -6.08 9.30 -7.41
N ASP A 299 -5.00 9.42 -8.18
CA ASP A 299 -3.88 8.48 -8.19
C ASP A 299 -2.97 8.56 -6.95
N GLY A 300 -3.26 9.50 -6.03
CA GLY A 300 -2.51 9.70 -4.80
C GLY A 300 -1.23 10.53 -4.95
N VAL A 301 -0.92 10.97 -6.18
CA VAL A 301 0.11 11.99 -6.45
C VAL A 301 -0.48 13.37 -6.12
N TYR A 302 0.36 14.32 -5.74
CA TYR A 302 -0.06 15.73 -5.63
C TYR A 302 0.95 16.68 -6.27
N ILE A 303 0.49 17.88 -6.61
CA ILE A 303 1.36 19.00 -6.96
C ILE A 303 1.55 19.86 -5.73
N GLU A 304 2.80 20.09 -5.35
CA GLU A 304 3.15 21.05 -4.30
C GLU A 304 3.41 22.41 -4.94
N LEU A 305 2.47 23.34 -4.75
CA LEU A 305 2.68 24.74 -5.06
C LEU A 305 3.44 25.35 -3.90
N ILE A 306 4.65 25.83 -4.12
CA ILE A 306 5.51 26.37 -3.05
C ILE A 306 5.95 27.78 -3.38
N ALA A 307 6.03 28.65 -2.37
CA ALA A 307 6.65 29.97 -2.50
C ALA A 307 7.54 30.26 -1.28
N PHE A 308 8.62 31.00 -1.49
CA PHE A 308 9.33 31.61 -0.39
C PHE A 308 8.52 32.79 0.16
N GLU A 309 8.40 32.89 1.49
CA GLU A 309 7.61 33.95 2.15
C GLU A 309 8.23 35.33 1.97
N LYS A 310 9.56 35.40 1.93
CA LYS A 310 10.31 36.66 1.77
C LYS A 310 10.81 36.79 0.33
N PRO A 311 10.85 38.02 -0.22
CA PRO A 311 11.47 38.26 -1.52
C PRO A 311 12.91 37.72 -1.53
N PRO A 312 13.37 37.19 -2.69
CA PRO A 312 14.73 36.67 -2.79
C PRO A 312 15.69 37.85 -2.62
N THR A 313 16.67 37.70 -1.75
CA THR A 313 17.78 38.64 -1.65
C THR A 313 18.89 38.20 -2.60
N GLU A 314 19.73 39.14 -3.07
CA GLU A 314 20.96 38.82 -3.79
C GLU A 314 22.19 39.19 -2.95
N PRO A 315 23.04 38.22 -2.55
CA PRO A 315 22.84 36.76 -2.67
C PRO A 315 21.69 36.26 -1.76
N PRO A 316 21.15 35.05 -1.99
CA PRO A 316 20.12 34.47 -1.12
C PRO A 316 20.61 34.44 0.33
N VAL A 317 19.83 34.97 1.29
CA VAL A 317 20.19 34.91 2.72
C VAL A 317 20.21 33.47 3.25
N SER A 318 19.60 32.53 2.50
CA SER A 318 19.40 31.16 2.93
C SER A 318 20.18 30.17 2.06
N ASP A 319 20.85 29.22 2.72
CA ASP A 319 21.43 28.02 2.10
C ASP A 319 20.36 26.99 1.67
N HIS A 320 19.08 27.38 1.63
CA HIS A 320 18.00 26.52 1.18
C HIS A 320 18.25 26.03 -0.26
N TRP A 321 18.12 24.73 -0.47
CA TRP A 321 18.52 24.04 -1.70
C TRP A 321 17.75 24.48 -2.96
N TRP A 322 16.55 25.07 -2.81
CA TRP A 322 15.78 25.69 -3.90
C TRP A 322 15.94 27.21 -4.02
N ALA A 323 16.75 27.87 -3.19
CA ALA A 323 16.84 29.35 -3.18
C ALA A 323 17.37 29.95 -4.50
N LYS A 324 18.07 29.15 -5.31
CA LYS A 324 18.62 29.56 -6.63
C LYS A 324 17.78 29.08 -7.80
N LYS A 325 16.63 28.43 -7.56
CA LYS A 325 15.74 27.95 -8.62
C LYS A 325 14.88 29.09 -9.15
N HIS A 326 14.65 29.09 -10.46
CA HIS A 326 13.67 29.97 -11.07
C HIS A 326 12.25 29.43 -10.84
N PRO A 327 11.22 30.30 -10.79
CA PRO A 327 9.84 29.84 -10.69
C PRO A 327 9.47 28.88 -11.82
N GLY A 328 8.56 27.95 -11.55
CA GLY A 328 8.14 26.86 -12.43
C GLY A 328 8.38 25.48 -11.82
N TRP A 329 8.46 24.45 -12.66
CA TRP A 329 8.73 23.08 -12.21
C TRP A 329 10.18 22.92 -11.75
N ILE A 330 10.40 22.72 -10.45
CA ILE A 330 11.76 22.80 -9.87
C ILE A 330 12.32 21.47 -9.38
N ASP A 331 11.45 20.54 -8.97
CA ASP A 331 11.84 19.28 -8.34
C ASP A 331 10.68 18.28 -8.37
N TRP A 332 10.98 17.01 -8.05
CA TRP A 332 9.99 15.95 -7.98
C TRP A 332 10.47 14.84 -7.05
N ALA A 333 9.52 14.15 -6.43
CA ALA A 333 9.79 13.13 -5.43
C ALA A 333 9.18 11.78 -5.80
N CYS A 334 9.89 10.73 -5.44
CA CYS A 334 9.33 9.39 -5.31
C CYS A 334 8.92 9.11 -3.86
N LEU A 335 7.95 8.22 -3.66
CA LEU A 335 7.45 7.84 -2.35
C LEU A 335 8.49 6.95 -1.68
N GLY A 336 9.12 7.47 -0.63
CA GLY A 336 10.13 6.81 0.17
C GLY A 336 9.51 5.77 1.08
N LEU A 337 10.24 4.67 1.30
CA LEU A 337 9.57 3.44 1.65
C LEU A 337 10.13 2.45 2.60
N GLU A 338 11.38 2.67 2.78
CA GLU A 338 12.24 2.02 3.68
C GLU A 338 13.03 3.17 4.25
N ASP A 339 13.53 2.94 5.44
CA ASP A 339 14.26 3.97 6.17
C ASP A 339 15.58 4.33 5.48
N HIS A 340 16.07 3.48 4.56
CA HIS A 340 17.40 3.56 3.97
C HIS A 340 17.41 3.43 2.43
N VAL A 341 16.56 4.19 1.74
CA VAL A 341 16.54 4.22 0.26
C VAL A 341 17.88 4.67 -0.34
N ASP A 342 18.66 5.48 0.38
CA ASP A 342 20.04 5.85 0.06
C ASP A 342 20.94 4.61 -0.11
N LYS A 343 20.84 3.64 0.81
CA LYS A 343 21.60 2.38 0.76
C LYS A 343 21.11 1.48 -0.36
N THR A 344 19.81 1.46 -0.63
CA THR A 344 19.25 0.71 -1.76
C THR A 344 19.78 1.23 -3.09
N ILE A 345 19.80 2.56 -3.27
CA ILE A 345 20.33 3.19 -4.49
C ILE A 345 21.84 2.94 -4.60
N ALA A 346 22.60 3.15 -3.52
CA ALA A 346 24.03 2.89 -3.50
C ALA A 346 24.35 1.42 -3.82
N GLY A 347 23.54 0.48 -3.32
CA GLY A 347 23.66 -0.95 -3.63
C GLY A 347 23.40 -1.27 -5.09
N ARG A 348 22.41 -0.61 -5.73
CA ARG A 348 22.14 -0.78 -7.17
C ARG A 348 23.20 -0.13 -8.06
N ASP A 349 23.86 0.93 -7.60
CA ASP A 349 24.92 1.59 -8.36
C ASP A 349 26.23 0.77 -8.36
N GLN A 350 26.37 -0.20 -7.46
CA GLN A 350 27.53 -1.10 -7.43
C GLN A 350 27.68 -1.85 -8.76
N GLY A 351 28.76 -1.56 -9.48
CA GLY A 351 29.06 -2.18 -10.77
C GLY A 351 28.38 -1.52 -11.97
N ILE A 352 27.51 -0.52 -11.78
CA ILE A 352 26.96 0.32 -12.85
C ILE A 352 27.79 1.60 -13.02
N ASP A 353 28.34 2.14 -11.91
CA ASP A 353 29.17 3.35 -11.90
C ASP A 353 28.43 4.56 -12.52
N SER A 354 27.14 4.73 -12.21
CA SER A 354 26.40 5.93 -12.62
C SER A 354 26.86 7.17 -11.83
N GLY A 355 27.50 6.93 -10.68
CA GLY A 355 28.04 7.93 -9.78
C GLY A 355 26.95 8.73 -9.07
N VAL A 356 25.72 8.21 -8.99
CA VAL A 356 24.62 8.83 -8.25
C VAL A 356 24.78 8.56 -6.76
N GLU A 357 24.69 9.61 -5.94
CA GLU A 357 24.80 9.51 -4.49
C GLU A 357 23.62 10.20 -3.81
N TYR A 358 23.20 9.65 -2.68
CA TYR A 358 22.14 10.18 -1.83
C TYR A 358 22.65 10.43 -0.43
N GLN A 359 22.14 11.50 0.18
CA GLN A 359 22.34 11.81 1.58
C GLN A 359 21.51 10.86 2.45
N GLU A 360 21.90 10.71 3.72
CA GLU A 360 21.04 10.06 4.71
C GLU A 360 19.71 10.83 4.85
N GLY A 361 18.62 10.07 5.00
CA GLY A 361 17.28 10.63 5.14
C GLY A 361 17.14 11.51 6.38
N LYS A 362 16.55 12.69 6.22
CA LYS A 362 16.31 13.66 7.30
C LYS A 362 14.84 13.76 7.62
N GLU A 363 14.50 13.71 8.90
CA GLU A 363 13.12 13.88 9.35
C GLU A 363 12.71 15.36 9.32
N GLY A 364 11.47 15.59 8.90
CA GLY A 364 10.84 16.89 8.84
C GLY A 364 9.36 16.77 9.14
N GLY A 365 8.67 17.91 9.19
CA GLY A 365 7.25 17.93 9.47
C GLY A 365 6.64 19.32 9.39
N ARG A 366 5.31 19.37 9.47
CA ARG A 366 4.54 20.61 9.65
C ARG A 366 3.28 20.32 10.46
N LYS A 367 2.59 21.39 10.86
CA LYS A 367 1.22 21.30 11.38
C LYS A 367 0.23 21.63 10.27
N ARG A 368 -0.85 20.85 10.17
CA ARG A 368 -1.93 21.12 9.20
C ARG A 368 -2.76 22.30 9.67
N ALA A 369 -3.01 23.26 8.78
CA ALA A 369 -3.66 24.52 9.14
C ALA A 369 -5.13 24.35 9.59
N SER A 370 -5.84 23.32 9.11
CA SER A 370 -7.26 23.13 9.38
C SER A 370 -7.59 22.64 10.79
N ASP A 371 -6.73 21.79 11.37
CA ASP A 371 -7.00 21.09 12.63
C ASP A 371 -5.77 20.95 13.56
N GLY A 372 -4.61 21.46 13.14
CA GLY A 372 -3.38 21.41 13.93
C GLY A 372 -2.74 20.03 14.04
N ALA A 373 -3.22 19.03 13.30
CA ALA A 373 -2.62 17.70 13.27
C ALA A 373 -1.13 17.79 12.91
N GLU A 374 -0.30 16.98 13.57
CA GLU A 374 1.14 16.92 13.31
C GLU A 374 1.43 15.89 12.21
N LEU A 375 2.24 16.30 11.24
CA LEU A 375 2.62 15.49 10.09
C LEU A 375 4.12 15.38 10.05
N LYS A 376 4.63 14.16 9.94
CA LYS A 376 6.06 13.89 9.90
C LYS A 376 6.41 13.07 8.67
N TRP A 377 7.56 13.38 8.10
CA TRP A 377 8.12 12.68 6.96
C TRP A 377 9.63 12.56 7.09
N ARG A 378 10.22 11.66 6.32
CA ARG A 378 11.67 11.59 6.10
C ARG A 378 11.96 11.88 4.63
N VAL A 379 12.82 12.86 4.37
CA VAL A 379 13.29 13.22 3.03
C VAL A 379 14.71 12.76 2.80
N THR A 380 14.93 11.97 1.74
CA THR A 380 16.25 11.52 1.31
C THR A 380 16.56 12.18 -0.04
N PHE A 381 17.48 13.14 -0.02
CA PHE A 381 17.85 13.90 -1.21
C PHE A 381 19.09 13.31 -1.89
N PRO A 382 19.25 13.48 -3.22
CA PRO A 382 20.54 13.26 -3.86
C PRO A 382 21.60 14.19 -3.28
N GLU A 383 22.87 13.83 -3.39
CA GLU A 383 23.97 14.71 -3.00
C GLU A 383 23.95 16.03 -3.77
N LEU A 384 24.40 17.12 -3.14
CA LEU A 384 24.27 18.48 -3.72
C LEU A 384 24.92 18.60 -5.10
N LYS A 385 25.98 17.83 -5.36
CA LYS A 385 26.69 17.77 -6.65
C LYS A 385 25.83 17.30 -7.83
N HIS A 386 24.72 16.60 -7.56
CA HIS A 386 23.76 16.16 -8.57
C HIS A 386 22.67 17.21 -8.85
N GLY A 387 22.67 18.31 -8.10
CA GLY A 387 21.62 19.32 -8.14
C GLY A 387 20.30 18.83 -7.53
N ARG A 388 19.22 19.51 -7.90
CA ARG A 388 17.84 19.21 -7.50
C ARG A 388 16.97 19.19 -8.76
N GLY A 389 16.01 18.26 -8.84
CA GLY A 389 15.11 18.08 -9.99
C GLY A 389 15.60 17.19 -11.13
N THR A 390 16.90 16.90 -11.25
CA THR A 390 17.41 15.98 -12.31
C THR A 390 17.13 14.51 -11.98
N VAL A 391 17.32 14.11 -10.73
CA VAL A 391 16.93 12.79 -10.19
C VAL A 391 16.01 13.05 -8.99
N PRO A 392 15.04 12.15 -8.71
CA PRO A 392 14.04 12.41 -7.68
C PRO A 392 14.68 12.36 -6.29
N PHE A 393 14.17 13.15 -5.35
CA PHE A 393 14.35 12.82 -3.93
C PHE A 393 13.26 11.86 -3.47
N PHE A 394 13.40 11.31 -2.26
CA PHE A 394 12.41 10.42 -1.68
C PHE A 394 11.73 11.07 -0.49
N CYS A 395 10.41 10.92 -0.38
CA CYS A 395 9.63 11.40 0.74
C CYS A 395 8.87 10.23 1.39
N GLN A 396 9.27 9.82 2.58
CA GLN A 396 8.65 8.75 3.36
C GLN A 396 7.70 9.34 4.39
N ASP A 397 6.46 8.87 4.42
CA ASP A 397 5.49 9.21 5.46
C ASP A 397 5.85 8.53 6.79
N LEU A 398 6.07 9.31 7.86
CA LEU A 398 6.28 8.80 9.23
C LEU A 398 5.00 8.86 10.07
N THR A 399 4.07 9.74 9.69
CA THR A 399 2.67 9.76 10.13
C THR A 399 1.76 9.27 9.01
N PRO A 400 0.49 8.89 9.27
CA PRO A 400 -0.42 8.47 8.20
C PRO A 400 -0.46 9.47 7.04
N ARG A 401 -0.32 8.97 5.81
CA ARG A 401 -0.15 9.78 4.58
C ARG A 401 -1.33 10.71 4.35
N GLU A 402 -2.54 10.26 4.66
CA GLU A 402 -3.79 11.01 4.54
C GLU A 402 -3.82 12.28 5.41
N LEU A 403 -2.93 12.38 6.40
CA LEU A 403 -2.69 13.65 7.07
C LEU A 403 -2.03 14.63 6.11
N ARG A 404 -0.98 14.19 5.39
CA ARG A 404 -0.10 15.01 4.54
C ARG A 404 -0.73 15.31 3.19
N VAL A 405 -1.36 14.31 2.60
CA VAL A 405 -1.98 14.36 1.28
C VAL A 405 -3.49 14.23 1.46
N PRO A 406 -4.26 15.31 1.32
CA PRO A 406 -5.72 15.25 1.34
C PRO A 406 -6.25 14.27 0.29
N ALA A 407 -7.33 13.57 0.62
CA ALA A 407 -8.01 12.68 -0.32
C ALA A 407 -8.56 13.45 -1.52
N ALA A 408 -8.44 12.85 -2.69
CA ALA A 408 -9.03 13.29 -3.94
C ALA A 408 -9.59 12.09 -4.69
N ASP A 409 -10.63 12.32 -5.46
CA ASP A 409 -11.32 11.36 -6.32
C ASP A 409 -11.33 11.86 -7.78
N ILE A 410 -11.87 11.05 -8.68
CA ILE A 410 -11.91 11.34 -10.12
C ILE A 410 -12.76 12.57 -10.49
N GLU A 411 -13.62 13.05 -9.59
CA GLU A 411 -14.50 14.21 -9.81
C GLU A 411 -14.03 15.46 -9.03
N THR A 412 -12.89 15.37 -8.33
CA THR A 412 -12.42 16.43 -7.43
C THR A 412 -12.08 17.73 -8.17
N HIS A 413 -11.54 17.64 -9.39
CA HIS A 413 -11.14 18.81 -10.16
C HIS A 413 -12.19 19.17 -11.22
N PRO A 414 -12.66 20.44 -11.27
CA PRO A 414 -13.54 20.92 -12.33
C PRO A 414 -13.04 20.68 -13.76
N ASN A 415 -11.71 20.72 -13.97
CA ASN A 415 -11.09 20.40 -15.26
C ASN A 415 -11.07 18.90 -15.59
N THR A 416 -11.64 18.05 -14.74
CA THR A 416 -11.74 16.58 -14.87
C THR A 416 -10.41 15.83 -14.78
N THR A 417 -9.35 16.50 -14.32
CA THR A 417 -8.06 15.85 -14.07
C THR A 417 -8.18 14.90 -12.88
N PHE A 418 -7.55 13.73 -12.98
CA PHE A 418 -7.58 12.73 -11.91
C PHE A 418 -6.23 12.05 -11.64
N GLY A 419 -5.20 12.26 -12.47
CA GLY A 419 -3.88 11.67 -12.26
C GLY A 419 -2.80 12.25 -13.16
N ILE A 420 -1.56 11.81 -12.98
CA ILE A 420 -0.41 12.20 -13.81
C ILE A 420 -0.34 11.30 -15.05
N ALA A 421 -0.16 11.91 -16.22
CA ALA A 421 0.10 11.19 -17.47
C ALA A 421 1.61 11.06 -17.73
N HIS A 422 2.36 12.14 -17.53
CA HIS A 422 3.80 12.13 -17.76
C HIS A 422 4.53 13.29 -17.09
N VAL A 423 5.85 13.10 -16.96
CA VAL A 423 6.82 14.13 -16.59
C VAL A 423 7.90 14.14 -17.67
N HIS A 424 8.13 15.28 -18.31
CA HIS A 424 9.20 15.44 -19.29
C HIS A 424 10.37 16.20 -18.66
N LEU A 425 11.47 15.47 -18.46
CA LEU A 425 12.72 16.01 -17.96
C LEU A 425 13.65 16.30 -19.12
N THR A 426 14.07 17.56 -19.26
CA THR A 426 15.09 17.95 -20.22
C THR A 426 16.46 17.97 -19.57
N VAL A 427 17.48 17.52 -20.30
CA VAL A 427 18.88 17.52 -19.86
C VAL A 427 19.81 17.96 -20.98
N PRO A 428 20.97 18.58 -20.67
CA PRO A 428 21.97 18.90 -21.67
C PRO A 428 22.38 17.65 -22.45
N GLN A 429 22.55 17.74 -23.77
CA GLN A 429 22.91 16.59 -24.61
C GLN A 429 24.16 15.85 -24.10
N THR A 430 25.15 16.59 -23.59
CA THR A 430 26.39 16.04 -23.03
C THR A 430 26.19 15.25 -21.74
N GLN A 431 25.05 15.38 -21.07
CA GLN A 431 24.70 14.68 -19.84
C GLN A 431 23.66 13.57 -20.03
N LEU A 432 23.11 13.42 -21.24
CA LEU A 432 21.98 12.54 -21.52
C LEU A 432 22.22 11.10 -21.05
N ASP A 433 23.31 10.48 -21.49
CA ASP A 433 23.62 9.08 -21.15
C ASP A 433 23.91 8.89 -19.67
N ARG A 434 24.59 9.88 -19.06
CA ARG A 434 24.87 9.87 -17.61
C ARG A 434 23.56 9.92 -16.82
N VAL A 435 22.69 10.89 -17.09
CA VAL A 435 21.42 11.04 -16.36
C VAL A 435 20.49 9.86 -16.63
N LYS A 436 20.46 9.33 -17.86
CA LYS A 436 19.73 8.10 -18.19
C LYS A 436 20.18 6.94 -17.30
N THR A 437 21.49 6.76 -17.13
CA THR A 437 22.06 5.70 -16.30
C THR A 437 21.72 5.91 -14.81
N GLN A 438 21.85 7.15 -14.33
CA GLN A 438 21.49 7.51 -12.95
C GLN A 438 20.00 7.28 -12.66
N LEU A 439 19.11 7.68 -13.57
CA LEU A 439 17.67 7.44 -13.44
C LEU A 439 17.34 5.95 -13.44
N SER A 440 18.00 5.13 -14.27
CA SER A 440 17.79 3.68 -14.24
C SER A 440 18.18 3.05 -12.89
N VAL A 441 19.29 3.50 -12.28
CA VAL A 441 19.72 3.04 -10.95
C VAL A 441 18.72 3.50 -9.88
N VAL A 442 18.35 4.78 -9.90
CA VAL A 442 17.47 5.38 -8.89
C VAL A 442 16.06 4.79 -8.96
N LEU A 443 15.48 4.64 -10.15
CA LEU A 443 14.13 4.10 -10.35
C LEU A 443 14.09 2.57 -10.29
N GLY A 444 15.25 1.90 -10.36
CA GLY A 444 15.34 0.44 -10.34
C GLY A 444 14.75 -0.23 -11.59
N THR A 445 14.53 0.53 -12.66
CA THR A 445 13.93 0.08 -13.92
C THR A 445 14.67 0.68 -15.11
N GLN A 446 14.57 0.04 -16.27
CA GLN A 446 15.22 0.53 -17.49
C GLN A 446 14.21 1.29 -18.36
N PRO A 447 14.66 2.32 -19.10
CA PRO A 447 13.80 3.03 -20.04
C PRO A 447 13.55 2.18 -21.28
N ASN A 448 12.46 2.47 -21.97
CA ASN A 448 12.24 1.97 -23.33
C ASN A 448 13.14 2.68 -24.38
N GLU A 449 12.98 2.31 -25.65
CA GLU A 449 13.73 2.88 -26.78
C GLU A 449 13.53 4.40 -26.96
N SER A 450 12.45 4.95 -26.41
CA SER A 450 12.12 6.38 -26.44
C SER A 450 12.61 7.15 -25.20
N ASN A 451 13.47 6.55 -24.38
CA ASN A 451 13.95 7.10 -23.11
C ASN A 451 12.81 7.38 -22.10
N GLU A 452 11.81 6.49 -22.04
CA GLU A 452 10.69 6.59 -21.11
C GLU A 452 10.72 5.47 -20.06
N TRP A 453 10.54 5.83 -18.78
CA TRP A 453 10.30 4.91 -17.67
C TRP A 453 8.83 4.93 -17.28
N GLU A 454 8.26 3.76 -17.00
CA GLU A 454 6.96 3.69 -16.34
C GLU A 454 7.14 3.96 -14.84
N LEU A 455 6.31 4.88 -14.33
CA LEU A 455 6.22 5.21 -12.93
C LEU A 455 5.00 4.50 -12.33
N ALA A 456 5.14 4.08 -11.09
CA ALA A 456 4.01 3.67 -10.26
C ALA A 456 3.43 4.89 -9.52
N VAL A 457 2.22 4.75 -9.00
CA VAL A 457 1.53 5.79 -8.23
C VAL A 457 1.03 5.25 -6.89
N PRO A 458 0.79 6.11 -5.88
CA PRO A 458 0.39 5.64 -4.56
C PRO A 458 -0.94 4.90 -4.54
N HIS A 459 -1.91 5.28 -5.39
CA HIS A 459 -3.24 4.69 -5.47
C HIS A 459 -3.62 4.32 -6.90
N GLY A 460 -4.26 3.16 -7.07
CA GLY A 460 -4.75 2.70 -8.37
C GLY A 460 -3.68 2.12 -9.29
N GLN A 461 -4.13 1.54 -10.40
CA GLN A 461 -3.30 1.15 -11.53
C GLN A 461 -3.91 1.79 -12.77
N TYR A 462 -3.17 2.71 -13.40
CA TYR A 462 -3.61 3.41 -14.58
C TYR A 462 -2.99 2.76 -15.82
N ASN A 463 -3.79 2.62 -16.87
CA ASN A 463 -3.31 2.20 -18.18
C ASN A 463 -3.74 3.26 -19.21
N PRO A 464 -2.79 4.04 -19.76
CA PRO A 464 -1.35 3.91 -19.57
C PRO A 464 -0.89 4.31 -18.17
N ALA A 465 0.21 3.71 -17.70
CA ALA A 465 0.88 4.15 -16.48
C ALA A 465 1.54 5.52 -16.73
N PRO A 466 1.70 6.36 -15.68
CA PRO A 466 2.42 7.62 -15.82
C PRO A 466 3.87 7.38 -16.27
N LYS A 467 4.41 8.26 -17.10
CA LYS A 467 5.76 8.10 -17.66
C LYS A 467 6.71 9.22 -17.28
N LEU A 468 7.95 8.88 -16.95
CA LEU A 468 9.06 9.84 -17.00
C LEU A 468 9.73 9.74 -18.37
N LYS A 469 9.84 10.86 -19.09
CA LYS A 469 10.60 10.92 -20.35
C LYS A 469 11.84 11.79 -20.19
N LEU A 470 12.98 11.27 -20.60
CA LEU A 470 14.21 12.05 -20.69
C LEU A 470 14.40 12.60 -22.11
N VAL A 471 14.51 13.91 -22.21
CA VAL A 471 14.60 14.65 -23.48
C VAL A 471 15.94 15.39 -23.53
N SER A 472 16.67 15.22 -24.63
CA SER A 472 17.89 16.00 -24.87
C SER A 472 17.53 17.46 -25.17
N SER A 473 18.30 18.39 -24.64
CA SER A 473 18.14 19.83 -24.83
C SER A 473 19.49 20.52 -25.07
N ASP A 474 19.44 21.65 -25.78
CA ASP A 474 20.59 22.55 -25.98
C ASP A 474 20.83 23.45 -24.75
N SER A 475 19.94 23.42 -23.75
CA SER A 475 20.12 24.11 -22.47
C SER A 475 21.35 23.58 -21.73
N GLU A 476 22.08 24.47 -21.05
CA GLU A 476 23.20 24.11 -20.17
C GLU A 476 22.75 23.46 -18.86
N THR A 477 21.46 23.53 -18.53
CA THR A 477 20.89 23.03 -17.27
C THR A 477 19.71 22.11 -17.50
N SER A 478 19.54 21.14 -16.59
CA SER A 478 18.38 20.24 -16.56
C SER A 478 17.16 20.93 -15.95
N SER A 479 15.98 20.66 -16.51
CA SER A 479 14.71 21.18 -16.01
C SER A 479 13.54 20.27 -16.36
N ILE A 480 12.49 20.31 -15.54
CA ILE A 480 11.21 19.69 -15.86
C ILE A 480 10.49 20.65 -16.81
N ALA A 481 10.35 20.25 -18.07
CA ALA A 481 9.80 21.13 -19.12
C ALA A 481 8.27 21.07 -19.20
N GLU A 482 7.69 19.90 -18.92
CA GLU A 482 6.27 19.64 -19.08
C GLU A 482 5.78 18.59 -18.09
N VAL A 483 4.59 18.82 -17.52
CA VAL A 483 3.85 17.83 -16.75
C VAL A 483 2.49 17.61 -17.41
N GLY A 484 2.23 16.35 -17.75
CA GLY A 484 0.98 15.89 -18.33
C GLY A 484 0.05 15.33 -17.27
N PHE A 485 -1.24 15.57 -17.41
CA PHE A 485 -2.29 15.14 -16.50
C PHE A 485 -3.36 14.35 -17.24
N TYR A 486 -3.77 13.19 -16.72
CA TYR A 486 -4.94 12.48 -17.23
C TYR A 486 -6.22 13.18 -16.84
N GLY A 487 -7.12 13.36 -17.81
CA GLY A 487 -8.47 13.87 -17.57
C GLY A 487 -9.46 13.45 -18.67
N LYS A 488 -10.74 13.78 -18.49
CA LYS A 488 -11.81 13.42 -19.44
C LYS A 488 -11.74 14.22 -20.75
N LYS A 489 -11.00 15.33 -20.77
CA LYS A 489 -10.82 16.23 -21.93
C LYS A 489 -9.33 16.47 -22.19
N ALA A 490 -8.95 16.49 -23.47
CA ALA A 490 -7.63 16.93 -23.88
C ALA A 490 -7.54 18.47 -23.91
N GLY A 491 -6.36 19.02 -23.66
CA GLY A 491 -6.11 20.46 -23.70
C GLY A 491 -4.67 20.80 -23.31
N GLU A 492 -4.31 22.07 -23.41
CA GLU A 492 -3.00 22.59 -22.99
C GLU A 492 -3.21 23.87 -22.18
N GLY A 493 -2.31 24.12 -21.22
CA GLY A 493 -2.31 25.30 -20.38
C GLY A 493 -0.91 25.64 -19.88
N ASP A 494 -0.80 26.76 -19.20
CA ASP A 494 0.44 27.21 -18.55
C ASP A 494 0.18 27.26 -17.05
N ALA A 495 1.01 26.60 -16.22
CA ALA A 495 0.80 26.49 -14.77
C ALA A 495 0.82 27.84 -14.04
N ALA A 496 1.55 28.81 -14.59
CA ALA A 496 1.62 30.21 -14.17
C ALA A 496 2.34 30.98 -15.29
N GLU A 497 1.93 32.21 -15.67
CA GLU A 497 2.49 33.02 -16.78
C GLU A 497 3.97 32.75 -17.17
N GLY A 498 4.24 31.77 -18.03
CA GLY A 498 5.58 31.40 -18.51
C GLY A 498 6.40 30.44 -17.63
N PHE A 499 5.82 29.80 -16.61
CA PHE A 499 6.50 29.04 -15.57
C PHE A 499 6.15 27.54 -15.59
N GLY A 500 6.34 26.90 -16.74
CA GLY A 500 6.28 25.44 -16.87
C GLY A 500 4.98 24.91 -17.48
N LYS A 501 5.11 24.13 -18.56
CA LYS A 501 3.99 23.69 -19.38
C LYS A 501 3.13 22.64 -18.68
N VAL A 502 1.80 22.80 -18.77
CA VAL A 502 0.79 21.85 -18.29
C VAL A 502 0.02 21.31 -19.48
N VAL A 503 -0.10 19.98 -19.59
CA VAL A 503 -0.84 19.32 -20.66
C VAL A 503 -1.93 18.44 -20.08
N PHE A 504 -3.13 18.49 -20.64
CA PHE A 504 -4.22 17.58 -20.32
C PHE A 504 -4.31 16.50 -21.39
N VAL A 505 -4.03 15.26 -20.99
CA VAL A 505 -4.08 14.07 -21.82
C VAL A 505 -5.42 13.39 -21.58
N LYS A 506 -6.18 13.18 -22.66
CA LYS A 506 -7.46 12.49 -22.56
C LYS A 506 -7.23 11.01 -22.28
N LEU A 507 -7.88 10.49 -21.25
CA LEU A 507 -7.98 9.06 -20.96
C LEU A 507 -9.44 8.61 -20.90
#